data_AF-A0A970L2Q0-F1
#
_entry.id   AF-A0A970L2Q0-F1
#
_cell.length_a   1.000
_cell.length_b   1.000
_cell.length_c   1.000
_cell.angle_alpha   90.00
_cell.angle_beta   90.00
_cell.angle_gamma   90.00
#
_symmetry.space_group_name_H-M   'P 1'
#
loop_
_entity.id
_entity.type
_entity.pdbx_description
1 polymer ?
#
loop_
_entity_poly.entity_id
_entity_poly.type
_entity_poly.pdbx_seq_one_letter_code
_entity_poly.pdbx_strand_id
1 'polypeptide(L)'
;MSRRSHVAFFFVCLLAVIVGAGPVKLLLPVASAQDVAEADSTAAASEKTRPTVAVVLGGGAARGISHIGLLKALEEEGIPVDVVVGSSMGSIVSGLYAAGFSTDNLATLAREVEFTSLFTLYVPPRGAVLNPAQFEKFLHHLTGGAQVEDLQRPFYTVVTDIVSGDELVVESGSLAKALVASMSIPGIFPPVPIDGRYYVDGGMKNAVPANVARDRGADVIIAVDVKKELEHIDHNNLLTNLQLTLYFLIEGYVDLHIQHADVVIVPDVQYDSYMDFSSAEYFIHQGYAAAKKAMPEIRRAILSRDPDFPFGATVPQQGLPDDVFRERLEAALKAAQRSRSGVRLALRPSLEPGFRLESSLEYYWATDLAQFHVAWDHTHDRSNALSYTGVRAGVGSCDASCAALYLRRYRELQQSAPGIVAKLPLTPATHVALQAERPASLPHPWRISLTTRLGTAPQEVERTYSVEVGVANPSLDPAGGSGTYLRLAPVWRIPLSRSGAAVWEVAQVYPSLLLGGSATAYAEEGNTWHLKPGIGLALETRLFGLHPVRSRIWVEYDVTQKAWQWRVVFAE
;
A
#
# COMPACT_ATOMS: atom_id res chain seq x y z
N MET A 1 -12.16 -40.36 47.88
CA MET A 1 -13.13 -39.94 46.86
C MET A 1 -12.35 -39.41 45.67
N SER A 2 -12.60 -39.97 44.49
CA SER A 2 -11.71 -40.04 43.32
C SER A 2 -11.97 -38.99 42.24
N ARG A 3 -10.98 -38.85 41.34
CA ARG A 3 -10.91 -38.21 40.00
C ARG A 3 -10.22 -36.84 40.04
N ARG A 4 -8.95 -36.64 39.64
CA ARG A 4 -8.17 -37.06 38.45
C ARG A 4 -8.83 -36.71 37.11
N SER A 5 -8.43 -35.54 36.61
CA SER A 5 -7.74 -35.28 35.33
C SER A 5 -8.23 -36.00 34.08
N HIS A 6 -8.54 -35.22 33.02
CA HIS A 6 -7.79 -35.15 31.76
C HIS A 6 -8.67 -34.54 30.65
N VAL A 7 -8.20 -33.46 30.04
CA VAL A 7 -8.65 -32.98 28.74
C VAL A 7 -7.46 -33.12 27.80
N ALA A 8 -7.56 -34.04 26.84
CA ALA A 8 -6.65 -34.17 25.71
C ALA A 8 -7.38 -34.87 24.56
N PHE A 9 -7.34 -34.24 23.39
CA PHE A 9 -7.34 -34.78 22.03
C PHE A 9 -8.42 -35.78 21.59
N PHE A 10 -9.05 -35.54 20.43
CA PHE A 10 -8.99 -36.48 19.29
C PHE A 10 -9.53 -35.90 17.96
N PHE A 11 -8.91 -36.40 16.90
CA PHE A 11 -9.04 -36.14 15.46
C PHE A 11 -10.28 -36.81 14.80
N VAL A 12 -10.78 -36.19 13.72
CA VAL A 12 -11.27 -36.72 12.42
C VAL A 12 -11.86 -38.16 12.33
N CYS A 13 -13.10 -38.29 11.78
CA CYS A 13 -13.46 -39.14 10.61
C CYS A 13 -15.00 -39.31 10.39
N LEU A 14 -15.47 -38.81 9.24
CA LEU A 14 -16.28 -39.41 8.15
C LEU A 14 -17.37 -40.52 8.36
N LEU A 15 -18.45 -40.40 7.55
CA LEU A 15 -19.54 -41.35 7.11
C LEU A 15 -20.71 -41.62 8.09
N ALA A 16 -21.99 -41.76 7.71
CA ALA A 16 -22.67 -41.93 6.42
C ALA A 16 -24.24 -41.83 6.54
N VAL A 17 -24.89 -41.38 5.45
CA VAL A 17 -26.12 -41.89 4.78
C VAL A 17 -27.52 -41.74 5.43
N ILE A 18 -28.49 -41.15 4.67
CA ILE A 18 -29.78 -41.70 4.13
C ILE A 18 -30.49 -40.56 3.34
N VAL A 19 -30.40 -40.54 2.00
CA VAL A 19 -31.38 -40.95 0.96
C VAL A 19 -32.63 -40.07 0.81
N GLY A 20 -32.78 -39.49 -0.39
CA GLY A 20 -34.02 -38.96 -0.94
C GLY A 20 -33.86 -38.72 -2.46
N ALA A 21 -34.19 -39.74 -3.26
CA ALA A 21 -34.05 -39.75 -4.72
C ALA A 21 -35.28 -39.15 -5.42
N GLY A 22 -35.04 -38.46 -6.55
CA GLY A 22 -36.05 -38.05 -7.53
C GLY A 22 -35.36 -37.56 -8.82
N PRO A 23 -35.69 -38.06 -10.03
CA PRO A 23 -34.83 -37.95 -11.21
C PRO A 23 -35.24 -36.79 -12.12
N VAL A 24 -34.28 -36.03 -12.68
CA VAL A 24 -34.54 -35.18 -13.86
C VAL A 24 -33.38 -35.24 -14.86
N LYS A 25 -33.72 -35.91 -15.97
CA LYS A 25 -33.18 -35.96 -17.34
C LYS A 25 -32.00 -35.06 -17.71
N LEU A 26 -30.90 -35.74 -18.05
CA LEU A 26 -29.81 -35.28 -18.91
C LEU A 26 -30.32 -35.20 -20.37
N LEU A 27 -30.25 -34.03 -21.00
CA LEU A 27 -30.51 -33.83 -22.43
C LEU A 27 -29.23 -33.31 -23.08
N LEU A 28 -28.56 -34.19 -23.80
CA LEU A 28 -27.53 -33.86 -24.78
C LEU A 28 -28.22 -33.37 -26.06
N PRO A 29 -27.72 -32.33 -26.74
CA PRO A 29 -28.00 -32.14 -28.15
C PRO A 29 -26.99 -32.96 -28.98
N VAL A 30 -27.55 -33.86 -29.78
CA VAL A 30 -26.92 -34.50 -30.93
C VAL A 30 -26.80 -33.48 -32.06
N ALA A 31 -25.65 -33.48 -32.73
CA ALA A 31 -25.40 -32.71 -33.94
C ALA A 31 -26.36 -33.10 -35.08
N SER A 32 -26.87 -32.12 -35.83
CA SER A 32 -27.38 -32.33 -37.18
C SER A 32 -26.52 -31.57 -38.18
N ALA A 33 -25.96 -32.30 -39.12
CA ALA A 33 -25.38 -31.78 -40.34
C ALA A 33 -26.49 -31.41 -41.33
N GLN A 34 -26.37 -30.24 -41.97
CA GLN A 34 -26.66 -29.90 -43.38
C GLN A 34 -26.95 -28.40 -43.49
N ASP A 35 -26.02 -27.65 -44.07
CA ASP A 35 -26.17 -27.17 -45.45
C ASP A 35 -24.86 -26.53 -45.92
N VAL A 36 -24.31 -27.09 -46.99
CA VAL A 36 -23.14 -26.59 -47.71
C VAL A 36 -23.69 -25.72 -48.83
N ALA A 37 -23.48 -24.41 -48.74
CA ALA A 37 -23.63 -23.49 -49.85
C ALA A 37 -22.22 -23.02 -50.25
N GLU A 38 -21.74 -23.56 -51.38
CA GLU A 38 -20.63 -23.02 -52.15
C GLU A 38 -20.93 -21.56 -52.50
N ALA A 39 -20.08 -20.65 -52.03
CA ALA A 39 -19.98 -19.30 -52.55
C ALA A 39 -18.57 -19.09 -53.09
N ASP A 40 -18.57 -18.75 -54.36
CA ASP A 40 -17.45 -18.65 -55.28
C ASP A 40 -16.31 -17.74 -54.80
N SER A 41 -15.10 -18.14 -55.17
CA SER A 41 -13.88 -17.40 -54.90
C SER A 41 -13.82 -16.12 -55.73
N THR A 42 -13.60 -14.98 -55.06
CA THR A 42 -12.79 -13.90 -55.63
C THR A 42 -11.78 -13.48 -54.57
N ALA A 43 -10.56 -13.99 -54.73
CA ALA A 43 -9.39 -13.56 -53.98
C ALA A 43 -9.11 -12.08 -54.27
N ALA A 44 -9.67 -11.20 -53.44
CA ALA A 44 -9.07 -9.90 -53.20
C ALA A 44 -7.81 -10.17 -52.36
N ALA A 45 -6.64 -9.79 -52.89
CA ALA A 45 -5.40 -9.84 -52.15
C ALA A 45 -5.56 -9.03 -50.86
N SER A 46 -5.71 -9.72 -49.74
CA SER A 46 -5.65 -9.12 -48.41
C SER A 46 -4.35 -8.35 -48.32
N GLU A 47 -4.42 -7.05 -48.05
CA GLU A 47 -3.26 -6.34 -47.51
C GLU A 47 -2.72 -7.19 -46.36
N LYS A 48 -1.45 -7.58 -46.41
CA LYS A 48 -0.83 -8.32 -45.32
C LYS A 48 -0.75 -7.37 -44.13
N THR A 49 -1.73 -7.46 -43.24
CA THR A 49 -1.64 -6.84 -41.92
C THR A 49 -0.52 -7.55 -41.16
N ARG A 50 0.40 -6.76 -40.57
CA ARG A 50 1.47 -7.30 -39.73
C ARG A 50 0.90 -8.23 -38.63
N PRO A 51 1.67 -9.22 -38.15
CA PRO A 51 1.22 -10.10 -37.08
C PRO A 51 0.86 -9.31 -35.83
N THR A 52 -0.22 -9.73 -35.17
CA THR A 52 -0.67 -9.21 -33.88
C THR A 52 0.20 -9.79 -32.77
N VAL A 53 0.84 -8.94 -31.98
CA VAL A 53 1.72 -9.33 -30.88
C VAL A 53 1.02 -9.08 -29.55
N ALA A 54 0.76 -10.15 -28.81
CA ALA A 54 0.21 -10.10 -27.47
C ALA A 54 1.30 -10.23 -26.40
N VAL A 55 1.23 -9.39 -25.38
CA VAL A 55 2.07 -9.47 -24.18
C VAL A 55 1.24 -9.92 -22.99
N VAL A 56 1.63 -11.03 -22.39
CA VAL A 56 0.92 -11.68 -21.28
C VAL A 56 1.75 -11.53 -20.01
N LEU A 57 1.21 -10.82 -19.02
CA LEU A 57 1.89 -10.48 -17.79
C LEU A 57 1.35 -11.31 -16.62
N GLY A 58 2.21 -12.17 -16.07
CA GLY A 58 1.84 -13.06 -14.97
C GLY A 58 1.63 -12.36 -13.62
N GLY A 59 0.95 -13.06 -12.71
CA GLY A 59 0.78 -12.64 -11.32
C GLY A 59 2.04 -12.86 -10.47
N GLY A 60 2.33 -11.94 -9.54
CA GLY A 60 3.48 -12.09 -8.64
C GLY A 60 3.70 -10.99 -7.62
N ALA A 61 2.62 -10.34 -7.14
CA ALA A 61 2.67 -9.26 -6.15
C ALA A 61 3.76 -8.20 -6.50
N ALA A 62 4.66 -7.82 -5.58
CA ALA A 62 5.66 -6.79 -5.83
C ALA A 62 6.62 -7.12 -7.00
N ARG A 63 6.89 -8.41 -7.25
CA ARG A 63 7.76 -8.83 -8.36
C ARG A 63 7.17 -8.46 -9.73
N GLY A 64 5.85 -8.35 -9.84
CA GLY A 64 5.18 -7.90 -11.06
C GLY A 64 5.54 -6.46 -11.48
N ILE A 65 6.21 -5.68 -10.63
CA ILE A 65 6.81 -4.40 -11.04
C ILE A 65 7.83 -4.59 -12.18
N SER A 66 8.45 -5.76 -12.31
CA SER A 66 9.38 -6.05 -13.41
C SER A 66 8.74 -5.92 -14.78
N HIS A 67 7.43 -6.15 -14.88
CA HIS A 67 6.69 -6.03 -16.14
C HIS A 67 6.83 -4.64 -16.77
N ILE A 68 6.99 -3.58 -15.96
CA ILE A 68 7.20 -2.21 -16.45
C ILE A 68 8.49 -2.10 -17.26
N GLY A 69 9.59 -2.65 -16.74
CA GLY A 69 10.88 -2.64 -17.44
C GLY A 69 10.88 -3.53 -18.67
N LEU A 70 10.14 -4.63 -18.61
CA LEU A 70 9.97 -5.52 -19.76
C LEU A 70 9.25 -4.80 -20.92
N LEU A 71 8.11 -4.16 -20.65
CA LEU A 71 7.39 -3.34 -21.63
C LEU A 71 8.29 -2.25 -22.21
N LYS A 72 9.10 -1.59 -21.37
CA LYS A 72 10.04 -0.55 -21.80
C LYS A 72 11.06 -1.08 -22.79
N ALA A 73 11.66 -2.24 -22.51
CA ALA A 73 12.61 -2.88 -23.41
C ALA A 73 11.96 -3.31 -24.74
N LEU A 74 10.71 -3.76 -24.73
CA LEU A 74 9.96 -4.10 -25.95
C LEU A 74 9.74 -2.84 -26.83
N GLU A 75 9.30 -1.74 -26.21
CA GLU A 75 9.07 -0.47 -26.91
C GLU A 75 10.36 0.11 -27.51
N GLU A 76 11.45 0.14 -26.74
CA GLU A 76 12.76 0.65 -27.21
C GLU A 76 13.34 -0.18 -28.38
N GLU A 77 13.00 -1.47 -28.44
CA GLU A 77 13.41 -2.38 -29.51
C GLU A 77 12.43 -2.39 -30.70
N GLY A 78 11.38 -1.57 -30.64
CA GLY A 78 10.38 -1.44 -31.68
C GLY A 78 9.47 -2.66 -31.84
N ILE A 79 9.32 -3.48 -30.80
CA ILE A 79 8.38 -4.60 -30.75
C ILE A 79 6.97 -4.05 -30.50
N PRO A 80 5.98 -4.32 -31.38
CA PRO A 80 4.63 -3.86 -31.15
C PRO A 80 4.00 -4.61 -29.97
N VAL A 81 3.17 -3.90 -29.21
CA VAL A 81 2.35 -4.45 -28.13
C VAL A 81 0.91 -4.12 -28.47
N ASP A 82 0.23 -5.06 -29.13
CA ASP A 82 -1.10 -4.84 -29.69
C ASP A 82 -2.20 -5.21 -28.71
N VAL A 83 -1.98 -6.31 -27.99
CA VAL A 83 -2.90 -6.84 -27.00
C VAL A 83 -2.11 -7.07 -25.71
N VAL A 84 -2.72 -6.74 -24.58
CA VAL A 84 -2.14 -7.05 -23.28
C VAL A 84 -3.10 -7.89 -22.45
N VAL A 85 -2.56 -8.92 -21.80
CA VAL A 85 -3.33 -9.79 -20.91
C VAL A 85 -2.62 -9.84 -19.57
N GLY A 86 -3.36 -9.79 -18.46
CA GLY A 86 -2.74 -9.82 -17.14
C GLY A 86 -3.52 -10.55 -16.06
N SER A 87 -2.79 -11.06 -15.07
CA SER A 87 -3.32 -11.67 -13.85
C SER A 87 -2.69 -11.01 -12.62
N SER A 88 -3.47 -10.69 -11.57
CA SER A 88 -2.98 -10.05 -10.34
C SER A 88 -2.15 -8.79 -10.61
N MET A 89 -0.92 -8.66 -10.10
CA MET A 89 -0.06 -7.50 -10.44
C MET A 89 0.16 -7.32 -11.95
N GLY A 90 0.20 -8.41 -12.71
CA GLY A 90 0.27 -8.36 -14.16
C GLY A 90 -0.90 -7.60 -14.76
N SER A 91 -2.12 -7.80 -14.24
CA SER A 91 -3.32 -7.08 -14.67
C SER A 91 -3.23 -5.59 -14.38
N ILE A 92 -2.69 -5.21 -13.21
CA ILE A 92 -2.51 -3.80 -12.84
C ILE A 92 -1.57 -3.10 -13.83
N VAL A 93 -0.41 -3.71 -14.13
CA VAL A 93 0.56 -3.14 -15.08
C VAL A 93 -0.01 -3.09 -16.49
N SER A 94 -0.56 -4.21 -17.01
CA SER A 94 -1.13 -4.24 -18.36
C SER A 94 -2.35 -3.35 -18.52
N GLY A 95 -3.22 -3.28 -17.51
CA GLY A 95 -4.46 -2.51 -17.57
C GLY A 95 -4.19 -1.00 -17.56
N LEU A 96 -3.24 -0.55 -16.73
CA LEU A 96 -2.79 0.85 -16.78
C LEU A 96 -2.04 1.16 -18.09
N TYR A 97 -1.20 0.24 -18.58
CA TYR A 97 -0.55 0.41 -19.88
C TYR A 97 -1.56 0.52 -21.03
N ALA A 98 -2.60 -0.33 -21.03
CA ALA A 98 -3.70 -0.29 -22.00
C ALA A 98 -4.57 0.98 -21.88
N ALA A 99 -4.69 1.54 -20.67
CA ALA A 99 -5.33 2.83 -20.43
C ALA A 99 -4.50 4.04 -20.93
N GLY A 100 -3.32 3.79 -21.49
CA GLY A 100 -2.50 4.82 -22.14
C GLY A 100 -1.39 5.39 -21.25
N PHE A 101 -1.03 4.75 -20.13
CA PHE A 101 0.11 5.18 -19.31
C PHE A 101 1.43 4.68 -19.90
N SER A 102 2.41 5.55 -20.09
CA SER A 102 3.75 5.14 -20.56
C SER A 102 4.47 4.33 -19.49
N THR A 103 5.51 3.58 -19.90
CA THR A 103 6.37 2.86 -18.97
C THR A 103 7.04 3.80 -17.97
N ASP A 104 7.28 5.06 -18.34
CA ASP A 104 7.84 6.08 -17.44
C ASP A 104 6.79 6.62 -16.45
N ASN A 105 5.52 6.80 -16.87
CA ASN A 105 4.42 7.07 -15.93
C ASN A 105 4.29 5.92 -14.92
N LEU A 106 4.29 4.67 -15.38
CA LEU A 106 4.20 3.47 -14.53
C LEU A 106 5.39 3.33 -13.58
N ALA A 107 6.61 3.56 -14.07
CA ALA A 107 7.82 3.57 -13.24
C ALA A 107 7.78 4.66 -12.17
N THR A 108 7.14 5.79 -12.45
CA THR A 108 6.92 6.86 -11.47
C THR A 108 5.90 6.44 -10.41
N LEU A 109 4.78 5.83 -10.81
CA LEU A 109 3.83 5.24 -9.85
C LEU A 109 4.52 4.23 -8.92
N ALA A 110 5.30 3.32 -9.49
CA ALA A 110 6.00 2.27 -8.74
C ALA A 110 7.00 2.81 -7.71
N ARG A 111 7.64 3.97 -7.99
CA ARG A 111 8.66 4.57 -7.13
C ARG A 111 8.07 5.52 -6.08
N GLU A 112 7.04 6.29 -6.44
CA GLU A 112 6.58 7.42 -5.63
C GLU A 112 5.33 7.10 -4.81
N VAL A 113 4.53 6.10 -5.21
CA VAL A 113 3.29 5.75 -4.51
C VAL A 113 3.55 4.69 -3.46
N GLU A 114 3.25 5.01 -2.20
CA GLU A 114 3.23 4.04 -1.11
C GLU A 114 1.94 3.20 -1.17
N PHE A 115 1.92 2.18 -2.05
CA PHE A 115 0.75 1.34 -2.31
C PHE A 115 0.16 0.68 -1.07
N THR A 116 1.00 0.33 -0.10
CA THR A 116 0.57 -0.26 1.19
C THR A 116 -0.38 0.66 1.95
N SER A 117 -0.24 1.97 1.80
CA SER A 117 -1.10 2.98 2.43
C SER A 117 -2.49 3.08 1.80
N LEU A 118 -2.68 2.50 0.60
CA LEU A 118 -3.98 2.45 -0.09
C LEU A 118 -4.85 1.28 0.38
N PHE A 119 -4.37 0.48 1.33
CA PHE A 119 -5.11 -0.59 1.98
C PHE A 119 -5.33 -0.27 3.45
N THR A 120 -6.49 -0.66 3.98
CA THR A 120 -6.83 -0.49 5.41
C THR A 120 -7.29 -1.79 6.02
N LEU A 121 -7.15 -1.95 7.33
CA LEU A 121 -7.59 -3.16 8.01
C LEU A 121 -9.12 -3.20 8.18
N TYR A 122 -9.72 -4.36 7.96
CA TYR A 122 -11.07 -4.65 8.47
C TYR A 122 -10.99 -4.91 9.97
N VAL A 123 -11.70 -4.10 10.76
CA VAL A 123 -11.82 -4.28 12.22
C VAL A 123 -13.30 -4.29 12.60
N PRO A 124 -13.89 -5.44 13.01
CA PRO A 124 -13.30 -6.79 12.98
C PRO A 124 -13.12 -7.31 11.53
N PRO A 125 -12.29 -8.37 11.31
CA PRO A 125 -12.14 -9.01 10.01
C PRO A 125 -13.49 -9.48 9.45
N ARG A 126 -13.69 -9.32 8.13
CA ARG A 126 -14.95 -9.69 7.44
C ARG A 126 -14.66 -10.56 6.20
N GLY A 127 -14.21 -11.80 6.43
CA GLY A 127 -13.78 -12.70 5.35
C GLY A 127 -12.45 -12.31 4.68
N ALA A 128 -11.88 -11.18 5.08
CA ALA A 128 -10.60 -10.64 4.64
C ALA A 128 -10.00 -9.75 5.74
N VAL A 129 -8.68 -9.55 5.67
CA VAL A 129 -7.94 -8.69 6.63
C VAL A 129 -7.82 -7.26 6.11
N LEU A 130 -7.67 -7.08 4.79
CA LEU A 130 -7.49 -5.78 4.14
C LEU A 130 -8.71 -5.38 3.31
N ASN A 131 -9.02 -4.09 3.34
CA ASN A 131 -10.07 -3.43 2.59
C ASN A 131 -9.44 -2.70 1.38
N PRO A 132 -9.77 -3.12 0.13
CA PRO A 132 -9.21 -2.54 -1.09
C PRO A 132 -9.97 -1.31 -1.60
N ALA A 133 -11.04 -0.86 -0.95
CA ALA A 133 -11.91 0.22 -1.46
C ALA A 133 -11.17 1.54 -1.76
N GLN A 134 -10.11 1.84 -1.00
CA GLN A 134 -9.27 3.02 -1.24
C GLN A 134 -8.42 2.86 -2.49
N PHE A 135 -7.84 1.68 -2.69
CA PHE A 135 -7.08 1.35 -3.88
C PHE A 135 -7.97 1.32 -5.13
N GLU A 136 -9.20 0.79 -5.04
CA GLU A 136 -10.18 0.85 -6.13
C GLU A 136 -10.50 2.30 -6.52
N LYS A 137 -10.77 3.16 -5.52
CA LYS A 137 -11.02 4.59 -5.75
C LYS A 137 -9.81 5.30 -6.35
N PHE A 138 -8.60 4.96 -5.89
CA PHE A 138 -7.36 5.46 -6.45
C PHE A 138 -7.26 5.11 -7.93
N LEU A 139 -7.41 3.84 -8.30
CA LEU A 139 -7.37 3.39 -9.70
C LEU A 139 -8.45 4.05 -10.55
N HIS A 140 -9.67 4.16 -10.03
CA HIS A 140 -10.78 4.82 -10.73
C HIS A 140 -10.44 6.29 -11.06
N HIS A 141 -9.93 7.07 -10.10
CA HIS A 141 -9.59 8.46 -10.35
C HIS A 141 -8.35 8.61 -11.23
N LEU A 142 -7.33 7.77 -11.02
CA LEU A 142 -6.10 7.77 -11.81
C LEU A 142 -6.40 7.55 -13.30
N THR A 143 -7.28 6.60 -13.59
CA THR A 143 -7.67 6.22 -14.97
C THR A 143 -8.82 7.07 -15.53
N GLY A 144 -9.37 8.01 -14.76
CA GLY A 144 -10.53 8.81 -15.19
C GLY A 144 -11.83 8.01 -15.33
N GLY A 145 -11.96 6.90 -14.60
CA GLY A 145 -13.15 6.04 -14.64
C GLY A 145 -13.22 5.13 -15.88
N ALA A 146 -12.06 4.76 -16.44
CA ALA A 146 -11.98 3.96 -17.65
C ALA A 146 -12.77 2.64 -17.57
N GLN A 147 -13.40 2.28 -18.68
CA GLN A 147 -14.01 0.96 -18.90
C GLN A 147 -13.04 0.10 -19.73
N VAL A 148 -13.05 -1.22 -19.54
CA VAL A 148 -12.10 -2.15 -20.17
C VAL A 148 -12.25 -2.17 -21.69
N GLU A 149 -13.47 -2.08 -22.18
CA GLU A 149 -13.83 -2.09 -23.60
C GLU A 149 -13.43 -0.79 -24.34
N ASP A 150 -13.23 0.31 -23.60
CA ASP A 150 -12.93 1.64 -24.15
C ASP A 150 -11.42 1.96 -24.15
N LEU A 151 -10.58 0.99 -23.78
CA LEU A 151 -9.13 1.20 -23.66
C LEU A 151 -8.45 1.36 -25.02
N GLN A 152 -7.32 2.10 -25.03
CA GLN A 152 -6.57 2.38 -26.26
C GLN A 152 -6.00 1.13 -26.90
N ARG A 153 -5.71 0.11 -26.09
CA ARG A 153 -5.30 -1.22 -26.52
C ARG A 153 -6.27 -2.26 -25.95
N PRO A 154 -6.62 -3.30 -26.73
CA PRO A 154 -7.30 -4.47 -26.20
C PRO A 154 -6.60 -5.01 -24.95
N PHE A 155 -7.36 -5.09 -23.86
CA PHE A 155 -6.90 -5.58 -22.58
C PHE A 155 -7.84 -6.65 -22.06
N TYR A 156 -7.25 -7.70 -21.51
CA TYR A 156 -7.97 -8.78 -20.88
C TYR A 156 -7.35 -9.11 -19.53
N THR A 157 -8.18 -9.41 -18.54
CA THR A 157 -7.70 -9.93 -17.27
C THR A 157 -8.51 -11.11 -16.80
N VAL A 158 -7.84 -12.03 -16.12
CA VAL A 158 -8.48 -13.21 -15.54
C VAL A 158 -8.83 -12.98 -14.07
N VAL A 159 -9.99 -13.48 -13.69
CA VAL A 159 -10.48 -13.54 -12.30
C VAL A 159 -11.07 -14.92 -12.05
N THR A 160 -11.06 -15.38 -10.79
CA THR A 160 -11.58 -16.71 -10.43
C THR A 160 -12.86 -16.56 -9.63
N ASP A 161 -13.95 -17.20 -10.06
CA ASP A 161 -15.19 -17.25 -9.28
C ASP A 161 -14.97 -18.10 -8.01
N ILE A 162 -15.23 -17.53 -6.84
CA ILE A 162 -14.90 -18.18 -5.56
C ILE A 162 -15.81 -19.38 -5.23
N VAL A 163 -16.99 -19.47 -5.85
CA VAL A 163 -17.98 -20.53 -5.55
C VAL A 163 -17.75 -21.74 -6.44
N SER A 164 -17.58 -21.51 -7.73
CA SER A 164 -17.41 -22.54 -8.77
C SER A 164 -15.96 -22.92 -9.01
N GLY A 165 -15.02 -22.00 -8.77
CA GLY A 165 -13.63 -22.14 -9.20
C GLY A 165 -13.44 -21.89 -10.70
N ASP A 166 -14.45 -21.36 -11.40
CA ASP A 166 -14.37 -21.07 -12.83
C ASP A 166 -13.53 -19.81 -13.10
N GLU A 167 -12.81 -19.82 -14.22
CA GLU A 167 -12.12 -18.64 -14.72
C GLU A 167 -13.13 -17.76 -15.47
N LEU A 168 -13.08 -16.46 -15.24
CA LEU A 168 -13.72 -15.46 -16.08
C LEU A 168 -12.63 -14.55 -16.67
N VAL A 169 -12.68 -14.38 -17.98
CA VAL A 169 -11.95 -13.33 -18.67
C VAL A 169 -12.79 -12.06 -18.63
N VAL A 170 -12.31 -11.04 -17.95
CA VAL A 170 -12.93 -9.72 -17.90
C VAL A 170 -12.46 -8.92 -19.10
N GLU A 171 -13.42 -8.56 -19.95
CA GLU A 171 -13.23 -7.80 -21.19
C GLU A 171 -14.13 -6.56 -21.27
N SER A 172 -14.95 -6.31 -20.25
CA SER A 172 -15.83 -5.15 -20.18
C SER A 172 -16.10 -4.70 -18.73
N GLY A 173 -16.63 -3.48 -18.59
CA GLY A 173 -16.95 -2.84 -17.33
C GLY A 173 -15.77 -2.10 -16.69
N SER A 174 -15.91 -1.74 -15.42
CA SER A 174 -14.97 -0.85 -14.75
C SER A 174 -13.57 -1.46 -14.66
N LEU A 175 -12.57 -0.77 -15.25
CA LEU A 175 -11.18 -1.18 -15.19
C LEU A 175 -10.71 -1.30 -13.74
N ALA A 176 -10.95 -0.28 -12.92
CA ALA A 176 -10.54 -0.28 -11.51
C ALA A 176 -11.06 -1.51 -10.76
N LYS A 177 -12.32 -1.89 -11.00
CA LYS A 177 -12.96 -3.05 -10.38
C LYS A 177 -12.40 -4.38 -10.90
N ALA A 178 -12.14 -4.48 -12.21
CA ALA A 178 -11.51 -5.64 -12.82
C ALA A 178 -10.10 -5.89 -12.26
N LEU A 179 -9.30 -4.83 -12.14
CA LEU A 179 -7.96 -4.88 -11.55
C LEU A 179 -8.00 -5.31 -10.08
N VAL A 180 -8.90 -4.71 -9.29
CA VAL A 180 -9.07 -5.09 -7.87
C VAL A 180 -9.50 -6.54 -7.72
N ALA A 181 -10.44 -7.01 -8.55
CA ALA A 181 -10.88 -8.41 -8.55
C ALA A 181 -9.72 -9.35 -8.87
N SER A 182 -8.94 -9.04 -9.91
CA SER A 182 -7.82 -9.87 -10.36
C SER A 182 -6.65 -9.94 -9.37
N MET A 183 -6.53 -8.99 -8.44
CA MET A 183 -5.52 -9.03 -7.36
C MET A 183 -6.07 -9.47 -5.99
N SER A 184 -7.37 -9.81 -5.89
CA SER A 184 -8.04 -10.05 -4.61
C SER A 184 -7.72 -11.45 -4.07
N ILE A 185 -6.53 -11.63 -3.51
CA ILE A 185 -6.07 -12.88 -2.90
C ILE A 185 -7.00 -13.27 -1.74
N PRO A 186 -7.59 -14.49 -1.74
CA PRO A 186 -8.47 -14.95 -0.67
C PRO A 186 -7.85 -14.84 0.73
N GLY A 187 -8.63 -14.35 1.69
CA GLY A 187 -8.20 -14.13 3.08
C GLY A 187 -7.42 -12.84 3.30
N ILE A 188 -6.73 -12.31 2.29
CA ILE A 188 -6.10 -10.99 2.32
C ILE A 188 -7.11 -9.91 1.95
N PHE A 189 -7.76 -10.06 0.79
CA PHE A 189 -8.77 -9.15 0.27
C PHE A 189 -10.13 -9.85 0.14
N PRO A 190 -11.25 -9.12 0.23
CA PRO A 190 -12.58 -9.70 0.10
C PRO A 190 -12.86 -10.05 -1.38
N PRO A 191 -13.71 -11.05 -1.64
CA PRO A 191 -14.18 -11.32 -3.00
C PRO A 191 -14.92 -10.10 -3.58
N VAL A 192 -14.65 -9.79 -4.85
CA VAL A 192 -15.22 -8.62 -5.54
C VAL A 192 -16.47 -9.03 -6.31
N PRO A 193 -17.61 -8.36 -6.10
CA PRO A 193 -18.85 -8.69 -6.80
C PRO A 193 -18.83 -8.16 -8.24
N ILE A 194 -18.90 -9.00 -9.26
CA ILE A 194 -19.09 -8.61 -10.68
C ILE A 194 -20.33 -9.34 -11.18
N ASP A 195 -21.32 -8.60 -11.69
CA ASP A 195 -22.58 -9.13 -12.24
C ASP A 195 -23.28 -10.20 -11.38
N GLY A 196 -23.32 -9.96 -10.06
CA GLY A 196 -24.00 -10.83 -9.09
C GLY A 196 -23.19 -12.08 -8.68
N ARG A 197 -21.99 -12.28 -9.22
CA ARG A 197 -21.04 -13.34 -8.82
C ARG A 197 -19.87 -12.71 -8.05
N TYR A 198 -19.12 -13.53 -7.31
CA TYR A 198 -18.02 -13.08 -6.46
C TYR A 198 -16.70 -13.65 -6.96
N TYR A 199 -15.74 -12.78 -7.20
CA TYR A 199 -14.47 -13.11 -7.81
C TYR A 199 -13.27 -12.80 -6.91
N VAL A 200 -12.25 -13.63 -7.03
CA VAL A 200 -10.95 -13.48 -6.37
C VAL A 200 -9.84 -13.49 -7.42
N ASP A 201 -8.60 -13.38 -6.95
CA ASP A 201 -7.40 -13.31 -7.79
C ASP A 201 -7.41 -14.36 -8.92
N GLY A 202 -7.10 -13.92 -10.14
CA GLY A 202 -7.06 -14.79 -11.32
C GLY A 202 -5.94 -15.83 -11.25
N GLY A 203 -4.86 -15.50 -10.55
CA GLY A 203 -3.76 -16.39 -10.22
C GLY A 203 -4.13 -17.52 -9.27
N MET A 204 -5.40 -17.64 -8.84
CA MET A 204 -5.89 -18.86 -8.16
C MET A 204 -6.16 -20.00 -9.13
N LYS A 205 -6.13 -19.72 -10.43
CA LYS A 205 -6.30 -20.70 -11.49
C LYS A 205 -5.28 -20.49 -12.59
N ASN A 206 -5.14 -19.26 -13.07
CA ASN A 206 -4.33 -18.93 -14.22
C ASN A 206 -3.40 -17.74 -13.92
N ALA A 207 -2.21 -18.08 -13.43
CA ALA A 207 -1.21 -17.07 -13.08
C ALA A 207 -0.59 -16.42 -14.33
N VAL A 208 -0.54 -17.12 -15.47
CA VAL A 208 0.02 -16.63 -16.74
C VAL A 208 -0.95 -16.97 -17.88
N PRO A 209 -1.94 -16.10 -18.16
CA PRO A 209 -3.09 -16.41 -19.03
C PRO A 209 -2.76 -16.33 -20.53
N ALA A 210 -1.78 -17.11 -21.01
CA ALA A 210 -1.36 -17.09 -22.41
C ALA A 210 -2.40 -17.69 -23.36
N ASN A 211 -3.26 -18.59 -22.88
CA ASN A 211 -4.44 -19.03 -23.62
C ASN A 211 -5.38 -17.89 -23.97
N VAL A 212 -5.57 -16.92 -23.07
CA VAL A 212 -6.51 -15.82 -23.34
C VAL A 212 -6.04 -15.02 -24.54
N ALA A 213 -4.73 -14.75 -24.65
CA ALA A 213 -4.17 -14.11 -25.83
C ALA A 213 -4.39 -14.94 -27.12
N ARG A 214 -4.17 -16.25 -27.04
CA ARG A 214 -4.40 -17.18 -28.15
C ARG A 214 -5.86 -17.22 -28.59
N ASP A 215 -6.78 -17.34 -27.65
CA ASP A 215 -8.22 -17.43 -27.89
C ASP A 215 -8.77 -16.14 -28.51
N ARG A 216 -8.06 -15.01 -28.33
CA ARG A 216 -8.36 -13.72 -28.97
C ARG A 216 -7.59 -13.48 -30.26
N GLY A 217 -6.95 -14.51 -30.81
CA GLY A 217 -6.38 -14.48 -32.15
C GLY A 217 -5.04 -13.78 -32.26
N ALA A 218 -4.25 -13.70 -31.18
CA ALA A 218 -2.87 -13.21 -31.28
C ALA A 218 -2.01 -14.14 -32.13
N ASP A 219 -1.20 -13.57 -33.04
CA ASP A 219 -0.32 -14.33 -33.94
C ASP A 219 1.02 -14.69 -33.27
N VAL A 220 1.47 -13.83 -32.35
CA VAL A 220 2.68 -14.00 -31.53
C VAL A 220 2.35 -13.67 -30.09
N ILE A 221 2.69 -14.58 -29.17
CA ILE A 221 2.41 -14.44 -27.74
C ILE A 221 3.73 -14.43 -26.96
N ILE A 222 3.99 -13.31 -26.28
CA ILE A 222 5.13 -13.14 -25.38
C ILE A 222 4.59 -13.20 -23.95
N ALA A 223 4.90 -14.27 -23.21
CA ALA A 223 4.45 -14.46 -21.84
C ALA A 223 5.56 -14.19 -20.84
N VAL A 224 5.19 -13.59 -19.70
CA VAL A 224 6.11 -13.26 -18.62
C VAL A 224 5.66 -13.97 -17.36
N ASP A 225 6.49 -14.89 -16.87
CA ASP A 225 6.29 -15.54 -15.58
C ASP A 225 7.31 -14.99 -14.58
N VAL A 226 6.83 -14.46 -13.45
CA VAL A 226 7.66 -13.91 -12.37
C VAL A 226 7.90 -14.93 -11.25
N LYS A 227 7.73 -16.22 -11.55
CA LYS A 227 8.14 -17.33 -10.68
C LYS A 227 9.62 -17.17 -10.29
N LYS A 228 9.86 -17.27 -8.99
CA LYS A 228 11.20 -17.46 -8.43
C LYS A 228 11.18 -18.70 -7.53
N GLU A 229 12.21 -19.54 -7.66
CA GLU A 229 12.53 -20.54 -6.66
C GLU A 229 13.10 -19.85 -5.41
N LEU A 230 12.42 -19.98 -4.28
CA LEU A 230 12.89 -19.40 -3.02
C LEU A 230 14.15 -20.14 -2.56
N GLU A 231 15.27 -19.43 -2.42
CA GLU A 231 16.51 -20.02 -1.89
C GLU A 231 16.38 -20.33 -0.40
N HIS A 232 15.69 -19.45 0.34
CA HIS A 232 15.40 -19.60 1.75
C HIS A 232 13.89 -19.48 2.00
N ILE A 233 13.26 -20.57 2.43
CA ILE A 233 11.83 -20.59 2.74
C ILE A 233 11.63 -20.38 4.24
N ASP A 234 11.11 -19.21 4.63
CA ASP A 234 10.62 -18.99 6.00
C ASP A 234 9.24 -19.63 6.20
N HIS A 235 9.25 -20.84 6.74
CA HIS A 235 8.04 -21.61 7.04
C HIS A 235 7.21 -21.03 8.20
N ASN A 236 7.71 -20.01 8.91
CA ASN A 236 6.93 -19.32 9.96
C ASN A 236 6.15 -18.12 9.40
N ASN A 237 6.30 -17.80 8.11
CA ASN A 237 5.60 -16.71 7.46
C ASN A 237 4.29 -17.22 6.83
N LEU A 238 3.15 -16.72 7.35
CA LEU A 238 1.81 -17.07 6.86
C LEU A 238 1.64 -16.79 5.35
N LEU A 239 2.14 -15.65 4.87
CA LEU A 239 1.97 -15.24 3.49
C LEU A 239 2.84 -16.08 2.56
N THR A 240 4.08 -16.37 2.95
CA THR A 240 4.98 -17.29 2.23
C THR A 240 4.34 -18.67 2.11
N ASN A 241 3.84 -19.23 3.21
CA ASN A 241 3.17 -20.54 3.20
C ASN A 241 1.91 -20.55 2.33
N LEU A 242 1.09 -19.49 2.39
CA LEU A 242 -0.10 -19.34 1.57
C LEU A 242 0.27 -19.27 0.08
N GLN A 243 1.24 -18.44 -0.29
CA GLN A 243 1.67 -18.30 -1.69
C GLN A 243 2.28 -19.57 -2.25
N LEU A 244 3.16 -20.25 -1.50
CA LEU A 244 3.73 -21.53 -1.92
C LEU A 244 2.64 -22.58 -2.14
N THR A 245 1.68 -22.67 -1.22
CA THR A 245 0.55 -23.60 -1.35
C THR A 245 -0.28 -23.30 -2.59
N LEU A 246 -0.64 -22.02 -2.79
CA LEU A 246 -1.41 -21.60 -3.96
C LEU A 246 -0.67 -21.89 -5.25
N TYR A 247 0.64 -21.59 -5.30
CA TYR A 247 1.50 -21.84 -6.44
C TYR A 247 1.52 -23.32 -6.84
N PHE A 248 1.77 -24.23 -5.89
CA PHE A 248 1.82 -25.66 -6.16
C PHE A 248 0.47 -26.26 -6.55
N LEU A 249 -0.64 -25.70 -6.07
CA LEU A 249 -1.98 -26.17 -6.44
C LEU A 249 -2.31 -25.88 -7.91
N ILE A 250 -1.72 -24.82 -8.50
CA ILE A 250 -2.03 -24.37 -9.87
C ILE A 250 -0.92 -24.64 -10.88
N GLU A 251 0.26 -25.11 -10.45
CA GLU A 251 1.45 -25.24 -11.29
C GLU A 251 1.17 -26.01 -12.60
N GLY A 252 0.52 -27.18 -12.51
CA GLY A 252 0.16 -27.95 -13.70
C GLY A 252 -0.82 -27.24 -14.65
N TYR A 253 -1.68 -26.36 -14.13
CA TYR A 253 -2.56 -25.53 -14.96
C TYR A 253 -1.75 -24.41 -15.62
N VAL A 254 -0.86 -23.74 -14.89
CA VAL A 254 0.01 -22.68 -15.45
C VAL A 254 0.87 -23.23 -16.59
N ASP A 255 1.50 -24.40 -16.40
CA ASP A 255 2.33 -25.04 -17.42
C ASP A 255 1.55 -25.35 -18.71
N LEU A 256 0.29 -25.77 -18.59
CA LEU A 256 -0.57 -26.04 -19.75
C LEU A 256 -0.88 -24.77 -20.56
N HIS A 257 -1.09 -23.64 -19.89
CA HIS A 257 -1.48 -22.40 -20.58
C HIS A 257 -0.25 -21.65 -21.12
N ILE A 258 0.88 -21.68 -20.41
CA ILE A 258 2.16 -21.11 -20.87
C ILE A 258 2.63 -21.74 -22.18
N GLN A 259 2.29 -23.01 -22.45
CA GLN A 259 2.62 -23.67 -23.74
C GLN A 259 2.01 -22.98 -24.97
N HIS A 260 1.05 -22.07 -24.80
CA HIS A 260 0.53 -21.26 -25.89
C HIS A 260 1.40 -20.04 -26.22
N ALA A 261 2.39 -19.71 -25.39
CA ALA A 261 3.32 -18.63 -25.67
C ALA A 261 4.42 -19.08 -26.66
N ASP A 262 4.74 -18.21 -27.61
CA ASP A 262 5.88 -18.42 -28.52
C ASP A 262 7.21 -18.10 -27.81
N VAL A 263 7.18 -17.17 -26.84
CA VAL A 263 8.33 -16.79 -26.01
C VAL A 263 7.89 -16.66 -24.57
N VAL A 264 8.63 -17.30 -23.66
CA VAL A 264 8.43 -17.20 -22.21
C VAL A 264 9.63 -16.51 -21.58
N ILE A 265 9.38 -15.40 -20.87
CA ILE A 265 10.41 -14.59 -20.23
C ILE A 265 10.26 -14.72 -18.72
N VAL A 266 11.35 -15.11 -18.05
CA VAL A 266 11.41 -15.22 -16.58
C VAL A 266 12.48 -14.25 -16.07
N PRO A 267 12.10 -13.11 -15.48
CA PRO A 267 13.07 -12.15 -14.95
C PRO A 267 13.71 -12.65 -13.64
N ASP A 268 15.00 -12.34 -13.45
CA ASP A 268 15.75 -12.71 -12.24
C ASP A 268 15.43 -11.77 -11.07
N VAL A 269 14.24 -11.94 -10.50
CA VAL A 269 13.70 -11.11 -9.41
C VAL A 269 14.22 -11.60 -8.05
N GLN A 270 15.53 -11.47 -7.77
CA GLN A 270 16.28 -12.10 -6.66
C GLN A 270 15.75 -11.92 -5.21
N TYR A 271 14.65 -11.22 -4.96
CA TYR A 271 14.10 -11.05 -3.62
C TYR A 271 13.17 -12.20 -3.20
N ASP A 272 13.38 -12.73 -1.99
CA ASP A 272 12.55 -13.80 -1.42
C ASP A 272 11.15 -13.28 -0.99
N SER A 273 11.05 -12.00 -0.62
CA SER A 273 9.77 -11.35 -0.32
C SER A 273 8.93 -11.06 -1.56
N TYR A 274 7.65 -11.41 -1.51
CA TYR A 274 6.64 -11.01 -2.49
C TYR A 274 6.07 -9.61 -2.25
N MET A 275 6.43 -8.96 -1.14
CA MET A 275 5.83 -7.71 -0.67
C MET A 275 6.82 -6.54 -0.59
N ASP A 276 8.01 -6.68 -1.18
CA ASP A 276 9.01 -5.62 -1.18
C ASP A 276 8.79 -4.58 -2.29
N PHE A 277 7.76 -3.74 -2.12
CA PHE A 277 7.46 -2.65 -3.06
C PHE A 277 8.51 -1.53 -3.08
N SER A 278 9.48 -1.51 -2.15
CA SER A 278 10.55 -0.49 -2.18
C SER A 278 11.64 -0.77 -3.21
N SER A 279 11.79 -2.04 -3.60
CA SER A 279 12.76 -2.49 -4.59
C SER A 279 12.26 -2.28 -6.02
N ALA A 280 11.35 -1.32 -6.24
CA ALA A 280 10.73 -1.06 -7.52
C ALA A 280 11.76 -0.82 -8.64
N GLU A 281 12.79 0.00 -8.38
CA GLU A 281 13.84 0.29 -9.36
C GLU A 281 14.61 -0.97 -9.77
N TYR A 282 14.91 -1.85 -8.80
CA TYR A 282 15.54 -3.12 -9.09
C TYR A 282 14.64 -4.00 -9.96
N PHE A 283 13.36 -4.18 -9.59
CA PHE A 283 12.45 -5.04 -10.35
C PHE A 283 12.30 -4.55 -11.79
N ILE A 284 12.13 -3.23 -11.99
CA ILE A 284 12.10 -2.60 -13.32
C ILE A 284 13.37 -2.96 -14.09
N HIS A 285 14.55 -2.81 -13.49
CA HIS A 285 15.81 -3.17 -14.14
C HIS A 285 15.87 -4.65 -14.54
N GLN A 286 15.44 -5.57 -13.67
CA GLN A 286 15.45 -7.01 -13.97
C GLN A 286 14.51 -7.37 -15.12
N GLY A 287 13.31 -6.79 -15.15
CA GLY A 287 12.40 -6.99 -16.28
C GLY A 287 12.97 -6.47 -17.60
N TYR A 288 13.59 -5.29 -17.57
CA TYR A 288 14.29 -4.72 -18.73
C TYR A 288 15.41 -5.64 -19.23
N ALA A 289 16.30 -6.06 -18.32
CA ALA A 289 17.41 -6.95 -18.65
C ALA A 289 16.93 -8.30 -19.22
N ALA A 290 15.86 -8.88 -18.64
CA ALA A 290 15.28 -10.12 -19.10
C ALA A 290 14.69 -10.02 -20.51
N ALA A 291 13.94 -8.95 -20.81
CA ALA A 291 13.42 -8.74 -22.16
C ALA A 291 14.53 -8.53 -23.20
N LYS A 292 15.57 -7.75 -22.85
CA LYS A 292 16.74 -7.56 -23.72
C LYS A 292 17.45 -8.88 -24.02
N LYS A 293 17.55 -9.77 -23.03
CA LYS A 293 18.11 -11.11 -23.19
C LYS A 293 17.24 -12.00 -24.11
N ALA A 294 15.92 -11.90 -23.99
CA ALA A 294 14.96 -12.66 -24.79
C ALA A 294 14.74 -12.10 -26.21
N MET A 295 15.21 -10.88 -26.50
CA MET A 295 14.96 -10.17 -27.76
C MET A 295 15.28 -10.98 -29.03
N PRO A 296 16.37 -11.78 -29.11
CA PRO A 296 16.63 -12.64 -30.27
C PRO A 296 15.52 -13.68 -30.53
N GLU A 297 14.90 -14.20 -29.47
CA GLU A 297 13.81 -15.17 -29.57
C GLU A 297 12.50 -14.49 -29.97
N ILE A 298 12.21 -13.32 -29.40
CA ILE A 298 11.06 -12.48 -29.75
C ILE A 298 11.09 -12.11 -31.23
N ARG A 299 12.22 -11.60 -31.71
CA ARG A 299 12.39 -11.25 -33.12
C ARG A 299 12.22 -12.47 -34.02
N ARG A 300 12.72 -13.64 -33.61
CA ARG A 300 12.55 -14.90 -34.35
C ARG A 300 11.09 -15.33 -34.43
N ALA A 301 10.34 -15.22 -33.33
CA ALA A 301 8.91 -15.55 -33.30
C ALA A 301 8.12 -14.65 -34.25
N ILE A 302 8.38 -13.34 -34.24
CA ILE A 302 7.75 -12.37 -35.16
C ILE A 302 8.13 -12.66 -36.62
N LEU A 303 9.42 -12.84 -36.90
CA LEU A 303 9.91 -13.13 -38.26
C LEU A 303 9.41 -14.46 -38.81
N SER A 304 9.03 -15.41 -37.95
CA SER A 304 8.40 -16.66 -38.38
C SER A 304 6.99 -16.45 -38.97
N ARG A 305 6.31 -15.37 -38.56
CA ARG A 305 4.98 -14.98 -39.07
C ARG A 305 5.10 -13.97 -40.21
N ASP A 306 6.06 -13.05 -40.11
CA ASP A 306 6.32 -12.00 -41.10
C ASP A 306 7.84 -11.81 -41.31
N PRO A 307 8.44 -12.47 -42.32
CA PRO A 307 9.88 -12.43 -42.57
C PRO A 307 10.45 -11.04 -42.87
N ASP A 308 9.60 -10.10 -43.30
CA ASP A 308 10.00 -8.73 -43.69
C ASP A 308 9.63 -7.70 -42.61
N PHE A 309 9.34 -8.15 -41.39
CA PHE A 309 8.86 -7.29 -40.30
C PHE A 309 9.83 -6.11 -40.02
N PRO A 310 9.36 -4.85 -40.11
CA PRO A 310 10.22 -3.67 -39.98
C PRO A 310 10.42 -3.29 -38.50
N PHE A 311 11.32 -4.00 -37.81
CA PHE A 311 11.71 -3.65 -36.44
C PHE A 311 12.16 -2.18 -36.34
N GLY A 312 11.71 -1.47 -35.30
CA GLY A 312 12.04 -0.06 -35.06
C GLY A 312 11.05 0.96 -35.62
N ALA A 313 10.01 0.52 -36.34
CA ALA A 313 8.93 1.40 -36.81
C ALA A 313 7.90 1.75 -35.72
N THR A 314 7.85 0.95 -34.65
CA THR A 314 6.92 1.15 -33.52
C THR A 314 7.42 2.30 -32.64
N VAL A 315 6.57 3.32 -32.46
CA VAL A 315 6.86 4.45 -31.56
C VAL A 315 6.46 4.05 -30.13
N PRO A 316 7.33 4.26 -29.12
CA PRO A 316 6.99 4.02 -27.72
C PRO A 316 5.73 4.79 -27.30
N GLN A 317 4.96 4.21 -26.37
CA GLN A 317 3.80 4.90 -25.80
C GLN A 317 4.27 6.18 -25.09
N GLN A 318 3.86 7.33 -25.61
CA GLN A 318 4.22 8.64 -25.02
C GLN A 318 3.63 8.82 -23.62
N GLY A 319 2.47 8.21 -23.35
CA GLY A 319 1.82 8.31 -22.05
C GLY A 319 1.06 9.61 -21.86
N LEU A 320 0.75 9.91 -20.60
CA LEU A 320 0.23 11.21 -20.20
C LEU A 320 1.40 12.19 -20.04
N PRO A 321 1.27 13.44 -20.53
CA PRO A 321 2.22 14.51 -20.23
C PRO A 321 2.46 14.64 -18.72
N ASP A 322 3.70 14.94 -18.31
CA ASP A 322 4.12 14.91 -16.91
C ASP A 322 3.25 15.79 -15.98
N ASP A 323 2.83 16.96 -16.44
CA ASP A 323 1.95 17.87 -15.72
C ASP A 323 0.56 17.27 -15.51
N VAL A 324 -0.05 16.75 -16.57
CA VAL A 324 -1.36 16.07 -16.54
C VAL A 324 -1.31 14.82 -15.67
N PHE A 325 -0.24 14.02 -15.80
CA PHE A 325 -0.03 12.82 -15.01
C PHE A 325 0.07 13.13 -13.52
N ARG A 326 0.88 14.14 -13.15
CA ARG A 326 1.03 14.55 -11.74
C ARG A 326 -0.26 15.09 -11.15
N GLU A 327 -1.01 15.89 -11.90
CA GLU A 327 -2.32 16.39 -11.46
C GLU A 327 -3.29 15.24 -11.19
N ARG A 328 -3.39 14.27 -12.12
CA ARG A 328 -4.24 13.09 -11.95
C ARG A 328 -3.80 12.23 -10.77
N LEU A 329 -2.50 12.03 -10.60
CA LEU A 329 -1.94 11.26 -9.49
C LEU A 329 -2.28 11.92 -8.14
N GLU A 330 -2.09 13.22 -8.01
CA GLU A 330 -2.43 13.97 -6.79
C GLU A 330 -3.94 13.88 -6.50
N ALA A 331 -4.78 14.07 -7.52
CA ALA A 331 -6.22 13.94 -7.39
C ALA A 331 -6.64 12.53 -6.94
N ALA A 332 -6.03 11.49 -7.52
CA ALA A 332 -6.30 10.09 -7.17
C ALA A 332 -5.89 9.77 -5.73
N LEU A 333 -4.71 10.19 -5.29
CA LEU A 333 -4.23 10.03 -3.91
C LEU A 333 -5.16 10.74 -2.91
N LYS A 334 -5.57 11.97 -3.24
CA LYS A 334 -6.50 12.76 -2.43
C LYS A 334 -7.87 12.10 -2.34
N ALA A 335 -8.38 11.56 -3.43
CA ALA A 335 -9.65 10.82 -3.46
C ALA A 335 -9.60 9.56 -2.61
N ALA A 336 -8.50 8.79 -2.70
CA ALA A 336 -8.28 7.62 -1.86
C ALA A 336 -8.24 8.01 -0.36
N GLN A 337 -7.46 9.02 0.01
CA GLN A 337 -7.34 9.48 1.41
C GLN A 337 -8.66 9.96 1.99
N ARG A 338 -9.46 10.71 1.23
CA ARG A 338 -10.77 11.21 1.67
C ARG A 338 -11.76 10.12 2.01
N SER A 339 -11.60 8.92 1.46
CA SER A 339 -12.53 7.80 1.64
C SER A 339 -12.26 6.89 2.85
N ARG A 340 -11.27 7.23 3.68
CA ARG A 340 -10.89 6.46 4.87
C ARG A 340 -11.98 6.50 5.93
N SER A 341 -12.61 5.36 6.19
CA SER A 341 -13.41 5.09 7.39
C SER A 341 -12.82 3.90 8.11
N GLY A 342 -12.72 3.96 9.43
CA GLY A 342 -12.10 2.88 10.19
C GLY A 342 -11.87 3.22 11.66
N VAL A 343 -11.14 2.31 12.30
CA VAL A 343 -10.67 2.46 13.67
C VAL A 343 -9.15 2.50 13.64
N ARG A 344 -8.56 3.38 14.45
CA ARG A 344 -7.13 3.46 14.70
C ARG A 344 -6.88 3.28 16.18
N LEU A 345 -5.87 2.48 16.48
CA LEU A 345 -5.32 2.33 17.81
C LEU A 345 -3.91 2.89 17.83
N ALA A 346 -3.71 3.94 18.61
CA ALA A 346 -2.43 4.56 18.91
C ALA A 346 -1.87 3.99 20.21
N LEU A 347 -0.62 3.57 20.23
CA LEU A 347 0.11 3.23 21.46
C LEU A 347 1.48 3.91 21.41
N ARG A 348 1.76 4.78 22.38
CA ARG A 348 3.00 5.56 22.47
C ARG A 348 3.67 5.36 23.83
N PRO A 349 4.36 4.22 24.06
CA PRO A 349 5.13 4.02 25.28
C PRO A 349 6.39 4.91 25.29
N SER A 350 6.80 5.35 26.47
CA SER A 350 8.03 6.12 26.68
C SER A 350 8.66 5.83 28.04
N LEU A 351 9.98 5.99 28.09
CA LEU A 351 10.81 5.83 29.28
C LEU A 351 11.57 7.14 29.56
N GLU A 352 11.27 7.77 30.70
CA GLU A 352 11.93 8.97 31.27
C GLU A 352 11.83 8.89 32.79
N PRO A 353 12.96 8.83 33.52
CA PRO A 353 13.11 8.14 34.81
C PRO A 353 11.79 7.56 35.37
N GLY A 354 11.23 6.54 34.68
CA GLY A 354 9.83 6.15 34.80
C GLY A 354 9.22 5.65 33.48
N PHE A 355 8.05 5.00 33.57
CA PHE A 355 7.30 4.48 32.41
C PHE A 355 6.03 5.30 32.20
N ARG A 356 5.84 5.74 30.96
CA ARG A 356 4.63 6.43 30.52
C ARG A 356 4.07 5.77 29.26
N LEU A 357 2.77 5.53 29.23
CA LEU A 357 2.04 5.01 28.09
C LEU A 357 0.92 5.97 27.72
N GLU A 358 0.97 6.51 26.51
CA GLU A 358 -0.17 7.19 25.90
C GLU A 358 -0.87 6.23 24.94
N SER A 359 -2.19 6.20 24.99
CA SER A 359 -3.03 5.37 24.12
C SER A 359 -4.18 6.19 23.57
N SER A 360 -4.56 5.93 22.32
CA SER A 360 -5.71 6.58 21.68
C SER A 360 -6.48 5.57 20.87
N LEU A 361 -7.80 5.49 21.07
CA LEU A 361 -8.69 4.74 20.20
C LEU A 361 -9.51 5.75 19.40
N GLU A 362 -9.23 5.86 18.11
CA GLU A 362 -9.86 6.81 17.20
C GLU A 362 -10.78 6.08 16.22
N TYR A 363 -12.06 6.45 16.21
CA TYR A 363 -12.99 6.08 15.17
C TYR A 363 -13.14 7.25 14.21
N TYR A 364 -12.92 7.01 12.93
CA TYR A 364 -13.07 8.01 11.88
C TYR A 364 -13.96 7.50 10.76
N TRP A 365 -14.74 8.40 10.16
CA TRP A 365 -15.62 8.08 9.05
C TRP A 365 -15.57 9.19 8.01
N ALA A 366 -15.57 8.77 6.76
CA ALA A 366 -15.51 9.64 5.60
C ALA A 366 -16.90 9.82 5.00
N THR A 367 -17.19 11.05 4.57
CA THR A 367 -18.26 11.37 3.61
C THR A 367 -17.65 11.96 2.35
N ASP A 368 -18.47 12.21 1.33
CA ASP A 368 -18.00 12.88 0.10
C ASP A 368 -17.49 14.32 0.34
N LEU A 369 -17.88 14.92 1.48
CA LEU A 369 -17.53 16.30 1.84
C LEU A 369 -16.35 16.39 2.80
N ALA A 370 -16.30 15.52 3.82
CA ALA A 370 -15.31 15.60 4.88
C ALA A 370 -15.09 14.27 5.59
N GLN A 371 -13.93 14.14 6.23
CA GLN A 371 -13.66 13.08 7.19
C GLN A 371 -13.94 13.60 8.60
N PHE A 372 -14.59 12.80 9.43
CA PHE A 372 -14.86 13.11 10.83
C PHE A 372 -14.18 12.07 11.71
N HIS A 373 -13.85 12.44 12.94
CA HIS A 373 -13.30 11.51 13.91
C HIS A 373 -13.78 11.78 15.34
N VAL A 374 -13.81 10.72 16.14
CA VAL A 374 -13.93 10.74 17.59
C VAL A 374 -12.85 9.84 18.16
N ALA A 375 -12.08 10.33 19.13
CA ALA A 375 -11.02 9.58 19.78
C ALA A 375 -11.17 9.57 21.30
N TRP A 376 -10.83 8.43 21.91
CA TRP A 376 -10.66 8.27 23.34
C TRP A 376 -9.18 8.21 23.66
N ASP A 377 -8.68 9.22 24.38
CA ASP A 377 -7.29 9.34 24.77
C ASP A 377 -7.10 8.90 26.22
N HIS A 378 -6.06 8.12 26.50
CA HIS A 378 -5.68 7.75 27.86
C HIS A 378 -4.17 7.80 28.04
N THR A 379 -3.73 8.44 29.12
CA THR A 379 -2.32 8.49 29.53
C THR A 379 -2.15 7.89 30.90
N HIS A 380 -1.23 6.93 31.00
CA HIS A 380 -0.76 6.34 32.23
C HIS A 380 0.71 6.72 32.46
N ASP A 381 1.02 7.36 33.59
CA ASP A 381 2.39 7.75 33.94
C ASP A 381 2.74 7.27 35.35
N ARG A 382 3.85 6.51 35.50
CA ARG A 382 4.31 5.96 36.79
C ARG A 382 5.27 6.88 37.54
N SER A 383 5.68 8.01 36.97
CA SER A 383 6.68 8.93 37.54
C SER A 383 6.10 9.99 38.50
N ASN A 384 4.86 9.83 38.97
CA ASN A 384 4.03 10.84 39.65
C ASN A 384 3.60 12.03 38.77
N ALA A 385 3.69 11.92 37.43
CA ALA A 385 3.15 12.93 36.52
C ALA A 385 1.64 12.76 36.27
N LEU A 386 1.03 13.78 35.66
CA LEU A 386 -0.41 13.88 35.40
C LEU A 386 -0.93 12.79 34.44
N SER A 387 -1.67 11.81 34.96
CA SER A 387 -2.44 10.87 34.15
C SER A 387 -3.77 11.49 33.75
N TYR A 388 -4.21 11.25 32.52
CA TYR A 388 -5.49 11.78 32.04
C TYR A 388 -6.28 10.79 31.20
N THR A 389 -7.58 11.00 31.16
CA THR A 389 -8.48 10.37 30.18
C THR A 389 -9.24 11.48 29.47
N GLY A 390 -9.35 11.41 28.14
CA GLY A 390 -9.97 12.46 27.36
C GLY A 390 -10.76 11.94 26.18
N VAL A 391 -11.63 12.81 25.67
CA VAL A 391 -12.35 12.61 24.41
C VAL A 391 -11.99 13.74 23.47
N ARG A 392 -11.74 13.40 22.22
CA ARG A 392 -11.47 14.33 21.13
C ARG A 392 -12.47 14.09 20.01
N ALA A 393 -12.98 15.15 19.41
CA ALA A 393 -13.86 15.05 18.24
C ALA A 393 -13.57 16.16 17.26
N GLY A 394 -13.57 15.86 15.97
CA GLY A 394 -13.18 16.83 14.96
C GLY A 394 -13.42 16.40 13.52
N VAL A 395 -12.89 17.24 12.64
CA VAL A 395 -12.91 17.09 11.19
C VAL A 395 -11.48 16.89 10.69
N GLY A 396 -11.32 16.11 9.63
CA GLY A 396 -10.05 15.67 9.07
C GLY A 396 -9.41 14.52 9.85
N SER A 397 -8.15 14.23 9.53
CA SER A 397 -7.31 13.25 10.21
C SER A 397 -6.03 13.96 10.64
N CYS A 398 -5.65 13.85 11.91
CA CYS A 398 -4.50 14.58 12.46
C CYS A 398 -3.13 14.06 11.94
N ASP A 399 -3.12 13.10 11.02
CA ASP A 399 -1.93 12.73 10.26
C ASP A 399 -1.63 13.70 9.12
N ALA A 400 -2.66 14.26 8.50
CA ALA A 400 -2.54 15.22 7.41
C ALA A 400 -3.02 16.60 7.89
N SER A 401 -4.34 16.80 7.88
CA SER A 401 -5.00 18.05 8.23
C SER A 401 -6.19 17.76 9.11
N CYS A 402 -6.30 18.44 10.25
CA CYS A 402 -7.43 18.26 11.16
C CYS A 402 -7.78 19.54 11.92
N ALA A 403 -9.01 19.60 12.40
CA ALA A 403 -9.43 20.54 13.44
C ALA A 403 -10.31 19.78 14.42
N ALA A 404 -9.94 19.74 15.69
CA ALA A 404 -10.65 18.99 16.70
C ALA A 404 -10.71 19.74 18.03
N LEU A 405 -11.81 19.52 18.75
CA LEU A 405 -11.97 19.91 20.14
C LEU A 405 -11.67 18.68 21.00
N TYR A 406 -11.08 18.89 22.17
CA TYR A 406 -10.92 17.83 23.15
C TYR A 406 -11.23 18.30 24.56
N LEU A 407 -11.60 17.34 25.41
CA LEU A 407 -11.76 17.52 26.84
C LEU A 407 -10.96 16.43 27.54
N ARG A 408 -9.97 16.82 28.35
CA ARG A 408 -9.16 15.89 29.15
C ARG A 408 -9.51 16.02 30.61
N ARG A 409 -9.70 14.91 31.30
CA ARG A 409 -9.85 14.86 32.75
C ARG A 409 -8.56 14.32 33.37
N TYR A 410 -7.90 15.17 34.15
CA TYR A 410 -6.70 14.80 34.89
C TYR A 410 -7.08 14.10 36.20
N ARG A 411 -6.51 12.92 36.43
CA ARG A 411 -6.89 12.06 37.57
C ARG A 411 -6.44 12.66 38.89
N GLU A 412 -5.23 13.23 38.92
CA GLU A 412 -4.59 13.77 40.12
C GLU A 412 -5.19 15.12 40.50
N LEU A 413 -5.60 15.92 39.51
CA LEU A 413 -6.21 17.25 39.73
C LEU A 413 -7.73 17.19 39.93
N GLN A 414 -8.38 16.06 39.60
CA GLN A 414 -9.85 15.93 39.57
C GLN A 414 -10.55 17.03 38.75
N GLN A 415 -9.88 17.53 37.72
CA GLN A 415 -10.37 18.64 36.92
C GLN A 415 -10.29 18.35 35.42
N SER A 416 -11.12 19.06 34.66
CA SER A 416 -11.23 18.94 33.22
C SER A 416 -10.59 20.14 32.50
N ALA A 417 -9.75 19.86 31.51
CA ALA A 417 -9.10 20.83 30.66
C ALA A 417 -9.67 20.74 29.24
N PRO A 418 -10.47 21.73 28.80
CA PRO A 418 -10.87 21.83 27.40
C PRO A 418 -9.70 22.31 26.55
N GLY A 419 -9.66 21.89 25.30
CA GLY A 419 -8.65 22.35 24.36
C GLY A 419 -9.07 22.17 22.91
N ILE A 420 -8.24 22.72 22.05
CA ILE A 420 -8.39 22.72 20.59
C ILE A 420 -7.06 22.25 20.00
N VAL A 421 -7.14 21.43 18.96
CA VAL A 421 -6.00 21.09 18.11
C VAL A 421 -6.38 21.35 16.66
N ALA A 422 -5.48 21.99 15.92
CA ALA A 422 -5.62 22.21 14.50
C ALA A 422 -4.29 21.90 13.82
N LYS A 423 -4.33 21.12 12.75
CA LYS A 423 -3.18 20.83 11.89
C LYS A 423 -3.54 21.24 10.47
N LEU A 424 -2.76 22.16 9.92
CA LEU A 424 -3.02 22.82 8.64
C LEU A 424 -1.81 22.64 7.72
N PRO A 425 -2.03 22.25 6.45
CA PRO A 425 -0.97 22.20 5.46
C PRO A 425 -0.71 23.62 4.94
N LEU A 426 0.53 24.09 5.03
CA LEU A 426 0.96 25.34 4.37
C LEU A 426 1.39 25.08 2.93
N THR A 427 2.03 23.94 2.70
CA THR A 427 2.40 23.40 1.39
C THR A 427 2.22 21.87 1.44
N PRO A 428 2.30 21.14 0.32
CA PRO A 428 2.31 19.67 0.36
C PRO A 428 3.41 19.10 1.27
N ALA A 429 4.50 19.84 1.48
CA ALA A 429 5.66 19.43 2.26
C ALA A 429 5.73 20.01 3.70
N THR A 430 4.81 20.90 4.07
CA THR A 430 4.92 21.69 5.31
C THR A 430 3.59 21.73 6.05
N HIS A 431 3.62 21.36 7.32
CA HIS A 431 2.44 21.39 8.19
C HIS A 431 2.69 22.26 9.41
N VAL A 432 1.65 23.00 9.81
CA VAL A 432 1.60 23.74 11.06
C VAL A 432 0.56 23.09 11.95
N ALA A 433 0.97 22.72 13.16
CA ALA A 433 0.09 22.25 14.21
C ALA A 433 -0.03 23.33 15.29
N LEU A 434 -1.25 23.73 15.59
CA LEU A 434 -1.63 24.56 16.72
C LEU A 434 -2.33 23.67 17.75
N GLN A 435 -1.92 23.77 19.01
CA GLN A 435 -2.67 23.20 20.12
C GLN A 435 -2.83 24.25 21.21
N ALA A 436 -4.06 24.41 21.68
CA ALA A 436 -4.39 25.27 22.80
C ALA A 436 -5.11 24.43 23.85
N GLU A 437 -4.62 24.41 25.09
CA GLU A 437 -5.24 23.74 26.23
C GLU A 437 -5.45 24.77 27.34
N ARG A 438 -6.58 24.68 28.04
CA ARG A 438 -6.79 25.46 29.27
C ARG A 438 -6.59 24.54 30.48
N PRO A 439 -5.44 24.58 31.17
CA PRO A 439 -5.21 23.80 32.37
C PRO A 439 -6.16 24.25 33.46
N ALA A 440 -6.80 23.31 34.13
CA ALA A 440 -7.83 23.63 35.11
C ALA A 440 -7.28 24.14 36.46
N SER A 441 -5.98 23.94 36.72
CA SER A 441 -5.32 24.33 37.96
C SER A 441 -4.91 25.81 38.02
N LEU A 442 -5.11 26.59 36.95
CA LEU A 442 -4.66 27.98 36.85
C LEU A 442 -5.84 28.89 36.50
N PRO A 443 -6.01 30.05 37.18
CA PRO A 443 -7.18 30.89 37.01
C PRO A 443 -7.39 31.36 35.56
N HIS A 444 -6.33 31.75 34.83
CA HIS A 444 -6.45 32.37 33.50
C HIS A 444 -5.37 32.18 32.39
N PRO A 445 -4.41 31.23 32.40
CA PRO A 445 -3.52 31.05 31.25
C PRO A 445 -3.84 29.81 30.39
N TRP A 446 -3.92 30.01 29.09
CA TRP A 446 -3.86 28.93 28.11
C TRP A 446 -2.41 28.45 27.95
N ARG A 447 -2.23 27.15 27.75
CA ARG A 447 -1.00 26.62 27.14
C ARG A 447 -1.21 26.55 25.63
N ILE A 448 -0.38 27.27 24.89
CA ILE A 448 -0.46 27.34 23.43
C ILE A 448 0.86 26.81 22.87
N SER A 449 0.78 25.78 22.03
CA SER A 449 1.92 25.29 21.27
C SER A 449 1.67 25.44 19.77
N LEU A 450 2.70 25.90 19.07
CA LEU A 450 2.77 25.99 17.64
C LEU A 450 3.97 25.15 17.18
N THR A 451 3.71 24.14 16.37
CA THR A 451 4.76 23.27 15.84
C THR A 451 4.71 23.27 14.32
N THR A 452 5.83 23.59 13.69
CA THR A 452 5.99 23.54 12.24
C THR A 452 6.96 22.42 11.89
N ARG A 453 6.58 21.58 10.92
CA ARG A 453 7.45 20.54 10.36
C ARG A 453 7.75 20.86 8.90
N LEU A 454 9.03 20.82 8.55
CA LEU A 454 9.57 21.04 7.21
C LEU A 454 10.27 19.76 6.74
N GLY A 455 9.84 19.24 5.59
CA GLY A 455 10.34 17.97 5.02
C GLY A 455 9.34 16.83 5.22
N THR A 456 9.19 15.99 4.20
CA THR A 456 8.13 14.97 4.14
C THR A 456 8.62 13.56 3.85
N ALA A 457 9.70 13.41 3.09
CA ALA A 457 10.20 12.10 2.75
C ALA A 457 11.15 11.55 3.85
N PRO A 458 11.10 10.24 4.15
CA PRO A 458 12.03 9.63 5.11
C PRO A 458 13.51 9.73 4.67
N GLN A 459 13.77 10.02 3.38
CA GLN A 459 15.11 10.19 2.82
C GLN A 459 15.60 11.65 2.84
N GLU A 460 14.75 12.60 3.24
CA GLU A 460 15.10 14.02 3.31
C GLU A 460 15.42 14.44 4.75
N VAL A 461 16.17 15.54 4.88
CA VAL A 461 16.42 16.15 6.19
C VAL A 461 15.14 16.82 6.66
N GLU A 462 14.52 16.24 7.69
CA GLU A 462 13.33 16.81 8.33
C GLU A 462 13.74 17.80 9.42
N ARG A 463 13.08 18.96 9.45
CA ARG A 463 13.31 20.02 10.44
C ARG A 463 12.00 20.32 11.15
N THR A 464 12.00 20.14 12.46
CA THR A 464 10.87 20.49 13.31
C THR A 464 11.23 21.71 14.14
N TYR A 465 10.36 22.72 14.12
CA TYR A 465 10.45 23.90 14.96
C TYR A 465 9.22 23.94 15.85
N SER A 466 9.41 23.93 17.17
CA SER A 466 8.32 24.08 18.13
C SER A 466 8.50 25.35 18.95
N VAL A 467 7.42 26.11 19.06
CA VAL A 467 7.29 27.27 19.95
C VAL A 467 6.13 26.99 20.89
N GLU A 468 6.35 27.13 22.19
CA GLU A 468 5.33 26.92 23.20
C GLU A 468 5.34 28.07 24.19
N VAL A 469 4.15 28.58 24.50
CA VAL A 469 3.93 29.60 25.52
C VAL A 469 2.90 29.07 26.49
N GLY A 470 3.17 29.19 27.79
CA GLY A 470 2.26 28.72 28.81
C GLY A 470 2.62 29.29 30.18
N VAL A 471 1.90 28.82 31.20
CA VAL A 471 2.23 29.09 32.59
C VAL A 471 2.62 27.78 33.24
N ALA A 472 3.83 27.74 33.78
CA ALA A 472 4.36 26.59 34.50
C ALA A 472 3.71 26.52 35.87
N ASN A 473 3.26 25.32 36.22
CA ASN A 473 2.95 24.99 37.61
C ASN A 473 4.19 24.30 38.18
N PRO A 474 4.87 24.88 39.20
CA PRO A 474 6.11 24.34 39.76
C PRO A 474 5.99 22.91 40.27
N SER A 475 4.78 22.49 40.66
CA SER A 475 4.50 21.11 41.10
C SER A 475 4.42 20.10 39.96
N LEU A 476 4.41 20.57 38.70
CA LEU A 476 4.13 19.79 37.49
C LEU A 476 5.17 19.99 36.38
N ASP A 477 6.01 21.02 36.48
CA ASP A 477 7.05 21.30 35.49
C ASP A 477 8.37 20.59 35.87
N PRO A 478 8.86 19.66 35.05
CA PRO A 478 10.14 18.98 35.30
C PRO A 478 11.36 19.92 35.32
N ALA A 479 11.22 21.14 34.80
CA ALA A 479 12.27 22.17 34.89
C ALA A 479 12.21 22.99 36.19
N GLY A 480 11.17 22.82 37.02
CA GLY A 480 11.05 23.44 38.35
C GLY A 480 10.74 24.94 38.34
N GLY A 481 10.53 25.54 37.17
CA GLY A 481 10.27 26.97 37.03
C GLY A 481 8.84 27.37 37.45
N SER A 482 8.67 28.63 37.83
CA SER A 482 7.37 29.24 38.13
C SER A 482 7.02 30.34 37.13
N GLY A 483 5.71 30.54 36.91
CA GLY A 483 5.20 31.64 36.09
C GLY A 483 5.13 31.37 34.58
N THR A 484 5.01 32.43 33.80
CA THR A 484 4.89 32.35 32.33
C THR A 484 6.21 31.92 31.71
N TYR A 485 6.18 30.97 30.79
CA TYR A 485 7.35 30.52 30.04
C TYR A 485 7.19 30.64 28.52
N LEU A 486 8.32 30.82 27.85
CA LEU A 486 8.48 30.65 26.41
C LEU A 486 9.48 29.52 26.18
N ARG A 487 9.09 28.51 25.41
CA ARG A 487 9.95 27.39 25.02
C ARG A 487 10.13 27.34 23.50
N LEU A 488 11.38 27.22 23.07
CA LEU A 488 11.78 26.98 21.69
C LEU A 488 12.46 25.62 21.61
N ALA A 489 12.05 24.76 20.67
CA ALA A 489 12.62 23.42 20.52
C ALA A 489 12.81 23.05 19.05
N PRO A 490 13.96 23.42 18.43
CA PRO A 490 14.33 22.96 17.11
C PRO A 490 14.91 21.54 17.15
N VAL A 491 14.51 20.69 16.20
CA VAL A 491 15.04 19.34 16.01
C VAL A 491 15.24 19.07 14.51
N TRP A 492 16.44 18.63 14.15
CA TRP A 492 16.80 18.11 12.84
C TRP A 492 16.85 16.59 12.89
N ARG A 493 16.23 15.95 11.89
CA ARG A 493 16.36 14.51 11.63
C ARG A 493 17.11 14.34 10.32
N ILE A 494 18.27 13.70 10.40
CA ILE A 494 19.18 13.47 9.28
C ILE A 494 19.17 11.97 8.96
N PRO A 495 18.63 11.54 7.81
CA PRO A 495 18.57 10.13 7.46
C PRO A 495 19.97 9.56 7.24
N LEU A 496 20.21 8.35 7.79
CA LEU A 496 21.48 7.64 7.66
C LEU A 496 21.50 6.69 6.45
N SER A 497 20.33 6.37 5.90
CA SER A 497 20.16 5.54 4.69
C SER A 497 19.04 6.09 3.82
N ARG A 498 19.21 5.96 2.50
CA ARG A 498 18.18 6.29 1.50
C ARG A 498 17.28 5.09 1.20
N SER A 499 17.84 3.90 1.05
CA SER A 499 17.10 2.69 0.66
C SER A 499 16.37 1.99 1.81
N GLY A 500 16.63 2.37 3.07
CA GLY A 500 16.13 1.63 4.23
C GLY A 500 16.76 0.23 4.33
N ALA A 501 16.47 -0.48 5.41
CA ALA A 501 16.84 -1.89 5.58
C ALA A 501 15.58 -2.74 5.71
N ALA A 502 15.43 -3.76 4.85
CA ALA A 502 14.37 -4.75 4.99
C ALA A 502 14.62 -5.60 6.25
N VAL A 503 13.60 -5.71 7.09
CA VAL A 503 13.61 -6.51 8.32
C VAL A 503 12.41 -7.45 8.27
N TRP A 504 12.69 -8.76 8.32
CA TRP A 504 11.68 -9.81 8.27
C TRP A 504 10.71 -9.72 7.07
N GLU A 505 11.15 -9.12 5.96
CA GLU A 505 10.41 -8.99 4.69
C GLU A 505 9.08 -8.20 4.72
N VAL A 506 8.59 -7.85 5.91
CA VAL A 506 7.33 -7.15 6.14
C VAL A 506 7.54 -5.75 6.72
N ALA A 507 8.78 -5.41 7.08
CA ALA A 507 9.15 -4.15 7.67
C ALA A 507 10.34 -3.49 6.94
N GLN A 508 10.29 -2.17 6.78
CA GLN A 508 11.43 -1.37 6.33
C GLN A 508 11.85 -0.40 7.42
N VAL A 509 13.13 -0.42 7.77
CA VAL A 509 13.68 0.41 8.84
C VAL A 509 14.57 1.50 8.25
N TYR A 510 14.25 2.75 8.61
CA TYR A 510 14.98 3.95 8.20
C TYR A 510 15.65 4.58 9.44
N PRO A 511 16.96 4.33 9.64
CA PRO A 511 17.69 4.95 10.72
C PRO A 511 17.99 6.42 10.41
N SER A 512 17.93 7.28 11.43
CA SER A 512 18.23 8.70 11.34
C SER A 512 18.96 9.20 12.57
N LEU A 513 19.88 10.15 12.39
CA LEU A 513 20.46 10.94 13.47
C LEU A 513 19.53 12.10 13.81
N LEU A 514 19.32 12.33 15.11
CA LEU A 514 18.60 13.49 15.62
C LEU A 514 19.60 14.47 16.23
N LEU A 515 19.49 15.74 15.85
CA LEU A 515 20.26 16.85 16.44
C LEU A 515 19.30 17.96 16.81
N GLY A 516 19.50 18.63 17.94
CA GLY A 516 18.60 19.70 18.35
C GLY A 516 18.72 20.06 19.82
N GLY A 517 17.61 20.45 20.41
CA GLY A 517 17.51 20.74 21.83
C GLY A 517 16.32 21.61 22.15
N SER A 518 16.25 22.10 23.38
CA SER A 518 15.28 23.12 23.75
C SER A 518 15.89 24.27 24.56
N ALA A 519 15.30 25.44 24.41
CA ALA A 519 15.62 26.65 25.15
C ALA A 519 14.33 27.16 25.80
N THR A 520 14.32 27.32 27.12
CA THR A 520 13.13 27.77 27.87
C THR A 520 13.49 29.01 28.68
N ALA A 521 12.67 30.05 28.62
CA ALA A 521 12.82 31.25 29.46
C ALA A 521 11.57 31.43 30.33
N TYR A 522 11.78 31.74 31.61
CA TYR A 522 10.71 32.04 32.57
C TYR A 522 10.66 33.54 32.88
N ALA A 523 9.45 34.11 32.86
CA ALA A 523 9.24 35.53 33.10
C ALA A 523 9.61 35.94 34.54
N GLU A 524 9.39 35.06 35.52
CA GLU A 524 9.67 35.33 36.95
C GLU A 524 11.17 35.21 37.30
N GLU A 525 11.96 34.53 36.47
CA GLU A 525 13.42 34.37 36.63
C GLU A 525 14.21 35.39 35.79
N GLY A 526 13.63 36.57 35.54
CA GLY A 526 14.30 37.65 34.81
C GLY A 526 14.60 37.34 33.34
N ASN A 527 13.82 36.44 32.72
CA ASN A 527 14.00 35.97 31.34
C ASN A 527 15.34 35.23 31.09
N THR A 528 15.88 34.58 32.11
CA THR A 528 17.08 33.75 31.96
C THR A 528 16.74 32.51 31.11
N TRP A 529 17.59 32.19 30.13
CA TRP A 529 17.39 31.04 29.23
C TRP A 529 18.00 29.76 29.81
N HIS A 530 17.17 28.74 29.99
CA HIS A 530 17.56 27.38 30.32
C HIS A 530 17.76 26.60 29.04
N LEU A 531 19.01 26.23 28.76
CA LEU A 531 19.41 25.54 27.52
C LEU A 531 19.56 24.04 27.76
N LYS A 532 18.96 23.25 26.87
CA LYS A 532 19.00 21.78 26.85
C LYS A 532 19.37 21.29 25.44
N PRO A 533 20.64 21.40 25.00
CA PRO A 533 21.09 20.76 23.77
C PRO A 533 20.89 19.24 23.84
N GLY A 534 20.56 18.63 22.72
CA GLY A 534 20.27 17.21 22.62
C GLY A 534 20.73 16.57 21.32
N ILE A 535 21.04 15.28 21.43
CA ILE A 535 21.40 14.39 20.33
C ILE A 535 20.67 13.07 20.52
N GLY A 536 20.32 12.41 19.43
CA GLY A 536 19.68 11.11 19.52
C GLY A 536 19.69 10.34 18.22
N LEU A 537 19.06 9.18 18.27
CA LEU A 537 18.84 8.31 17.13
C LEU A 537 17.34 8.07 16.99
N ALA A 538 16.85 8.07 15.75
CA ALA A 538 15.50 7.68 15.40
C ALA A 538 15.52 6.49 14.44
N LEU A 539 14.51 5.64 14.57
CA LEU A 539 14.23 4.53 13.68
C LEU A 539 12.76 4.67 13.26
N GLU A 540 12.53 4.84 11.97
CA GLU A 540 11.20 4.77 11.38
C GLU A 540 11.02 3.38 10.76
N THR A 541 10.07 2.60 11.25
CA THR A 541 9.76 1.25 10.81
C THR A 541 8.43 1.22 10.09
N ARG A 542 8.43 0.97 8.78
CA ARG A 542 7.23 0.85 7.96
C ARG A 542 6.83 -0.61 7.86
N LEU A 543 5.70 -0.98 8.46
CA LEU A 543 5.14 -2.33 8.42
C LEU A 543 4.03 -2.41 7.35
N PHE A 544 3.94 -3.53 6.63
CA PHE A 544 2.95 -3.70 5.57
C PHE A 544 1.51 -3.43 6.06
N GLY A 545 0.87 -2.40 5.48
CA GLY A 545 -0.52 -2.03 5.78
C GLY A 545 -0.74 -1.32 7.13
N LEU A 546 0.33 -1.03 7.87
CA LEU A 546 0.28 -0.29 9.13
C LEU A 546 0.94 1.09 8.97
N HIS A 547 0.53 2.04 9.80
CA HIS A 547 1.22 3.33 9.87
C HIS A 547 2.70 3.14 10.27
N PRO A 548 3.64 3.96 9.75
CA PRO A 548 5.04 3.88 10.11
C PRO A 548 5.23 4.03 11.62
N VAL A 549 5.77 3.01 12.27
CA VAL A 549 6.10 3.03 13.70
C VAL A 549 7.41 3.79 13.88
N ARG A 550 7.39 4.91 14.61
CA ARG A 550 8.58 5.74 14.82
C ARG A 550 9.13 5.59 16.24
N SER A 551 10.25 4.90 16.40
CA SER A 551 10.96 4.90 17.68
C SER A 551 12.12 5.90 17.68
N ARG A 552 12.40 6.50 18.83
CA ARG A 552 13.57 7.38 19.02
C ARG A 552 14.16 7.22 20.41
N ILE A 553 15.48 7.27 20.46
CA ILE A 553 16.27 7.40 21.67
C ILE A 553 16.89 8.79 21.63
N TRP A 554 16.67 9.57 22.67
CA TRP A 554 17.04 10.98 22.73
C TRP A 554 17.74 11.27 24.04
N VAL A 555 18.89 11.94 23.98
CA VAL A 555 19.68 12.32 25.14
C VAL A 555 19.89 13.83 25.09
N GLU A 556 19.55 14.50 26.19
CA GLU A 556 19.74 15.93 26.37
C GLU A 556 20.70 16.19 27.53
N TYR A 557 21.45 17.29 27.44
CA TYR A 557 22.26 17.79 28.54
C TYR A 557 21.63 19.07 29.07
N ASP A 558 21.20 19.08 30.34
CA ASP A 558 20.69 20.26 31.01
C ASP A 558 21.87 21.15 31.43
N VAL A 559 22.08 22.26 30.73
CA VAL A 559 23.21 23.17 30.97
C VAL A 559 23.07 23.86 32.33
N THR A 560 21.85 24.15 32.76
CA THR A 560 21.57 24.83 34.02
C THR A 560 21.78 23.90 35.21
N GLN A 561 21.25 22.67 35.13
CA GLN A 561 21.37 21.68 36.20
C GLN A 561 22.68 20.86 36.15
N LYS A 562 23.48 21.01 35.09
CA LYS A 562 24.70 20.23 34.81
C LYS A 562 24.46 18.72 34.88
N ALA A 563 23.34 18.27 34.31
CA ALA A 563 22.88 16.90 34.40
C ALA A 563 22.46 16.35 33.03
N TRP A 564 22.71 15.06 32.80
CA TRP A 564 22.25 14.36 31.62
C TRP A 564 20.83 13.84 31.84
N GLN A 565 19.98 14.02 30.84
CA GLN A 565 18.63 13.47 30.78
C GLN A 565 18.52 12.60 29.52
N TRP A 566 17.85 11.47 29.63
CA TRP A 566 17.61 10.58 28.50
C TRP A 566 16.13 10.22 28.44
N ARG A 567 15.66 10.02 27.21
CA ARG A 567 14.27 9.69 26.88
C ARG A 567 14.25 8.67 25.76
N VAL A 568 13.57 7.56 25.97
CA VAL A 568 13.19 6.65 24.89
C VAL A 568 11.71 6.85 24.59
N VAL A 569 11.36 7.18 23.36
CA VAL A 569 9.97 7.34 22.91
C VAL A 569 9.70 6.40 21.77
N PHE A 570 8.63 5.64 21.88
CA PHE A 570 7.99 4.98 20.75
C PHE A 570 6.83 5.87 20.36
N ALA A 571 7.02 6.67 19.32
CA ALA A 571 5.95 7.43 18.70
C ALA A 571 5.24 6.55 17.67
N GLU A 572 3.95 6.83 17.50
CA GLU A 572 3.07 6.15 16.55
C GLU A 572 3.68 5.95 15.17
#